data_AF-A0A932P1N6-F1
#
_entry.id   AF-A0A932P1N6-F1
#
_cell.length_a   1.000
_cell.length_b   1.000
_cell.length_c   1.000
_cell.angle_alpha   90.00
_cell.angle_beta   90.00
_cell.angle_gamma   90.00
#
_symmetry.space_group_name_H-M   'P 1'
#
loop_
_entity.id
_entity.type
_entity.pdbx_description
1 polymer ?
#
loop_
_entity_poly.entity_id
_entity_poly.type
_entity_poly.pdbx_seq_one_letter_code
_entity_poly.pdbx_strand_id
1 'polypeptide(L)'
;MKIVLDTNVLVSAFISPHGAPALILRLILQGELTLVADSRILDEYREVLVRPRFGLPKKAVESVLAALREEAIMAPAYAATRPS
;
A
#
# COMPACT_ATOMS: atom_id res chain seq x y z
N MET A 1 10.30 -3.01 -11.74
CA MET A 1 10.90 -3.58 -10.51
C MET A 1 9.77 -3.95 -9.55
N LYS A 2 9.83 -5.11 -8.88
CA LYS A 2 8.80 -5.53 -7.91
C LYS A 2 9.15 -5.04 -6.52
N ILE A 3 8.17 -4.47 -5.80
CA ILE A 3 8.36 -3.93 -4.45
C ILE A 3 7.22 -4.37 -3.53
N VAL A 4 7.53 -4.48 -2.24
CA VAL A 4 6.53 -4.48 -1.16
C VAL A 4 6.63 -3.11 -0.50
N LEU A 5 5.48 -2.48 -0.26
CA LEU A 5 5.43 -1.15 0.33
C LEU A 5 5.33 -1.26 1.85
N ASP A 6 6.11 -0.49 2.60
CA ASP A 6 5.92 -0.38 4.05
C ASP A 6 4.77 0.60 4.33
N THR A 7 3.98 0.30 5.36
CA THR A 7 2.85 1.14 5.77
C THR A 7 3.27 2.57 6.11
N ASN A 8 4.48 2.79 6.65
CA ASN A 8 5.02 4.12 6.93
C ASN A 8 5.24 4.95 5.66
N VAL A 9 5.57 4.31 4.53
CA VAL A 9 5.70 5.00 3.24
C VAL A 9 4.32 5.50 2.80
N LEU A 10 3.28 4.69 2.95
CA LEU A 10 1.89 5.09 2.67
C LEU A 10 1.45 6.26 3.56
N VAL A 11 1.62 6.14 4.88
CA VAL A 11 1.32 7.22 5.84
C VAL A 11 2.06 8.51 5.45
N SER A 12 3.36 8.41 5.15
CA SER A 12 4.17 9.57 4.78
C SER A 12 3.76 10.17 3.44
N ALA A 13 3.28 9.38 2.49
CA ALA A 13 2.77 9.86 1.21
C ALA A 13 1.50 10.70 1.37
N PHE A 14 0.64 10.32 2.32
CA PHE A 14 -0.54 11.11 2.67
C PHE A 14 -0.22 12.40 3.42
N ILE A 15 0.79 12.39 4.30
CA ILE A 15 1.19 13.57 5.08
C ILE A 15 2.01 14.55 4.23
N SER A 16 2.87 14.04 3.34
CA SER A 16 3.78 14.84 2.51
C SER A 16 3.59 14.53 1.02
N PRO A 17 2.64 15.19 0.34
CA PRO A 17 2.27 14.90 -1.05
C PRO A 17 3.36 15.23 -2.08
N HIS A 18 4.41 15.95 -1.67
CA HIS A 18 5.56 16.29 -2.52
C HIS A 18 6.85 15.56 -2.12
N GLY A 19 6.81 14.72 -1.08
CA GLY A 19 7.97 13.95 -0.62
C GLY A 19 8.24 12.70 -1.46
N ALA A 20 9.41 12.09 -1.22
CA ALA A 20 9.78 10.80 -1.83
C ALA A 20 8.71 9.70 -1.66
N PRO A 21 8.01 9.58 -0.52
CA PRO A 21 6.92 8.59 -0.38
C PRO A 21 5.76 8.81 -1.36
N ALA A 22 5.35 10.05 -1.60
CA ALA A 22 4.32 10.38 -2.58
C ALA A 22 4.81 10.19 -4.02
N LEU A 23 6.12 10.32 -4.28
CA LEU A 23 6.70 9.92 -5.56
C LEU A 23 6.61 8.39 -5.75
N ILE A 24 6.96 7.58 -4.75
CA ILE A 24 6.83 6.12 -4.82
C ILE A 24 5.38 5.73 -5.15
N LEU A 25 4.40 6.33 -4.48
CA LEU A 25 2.99 6.06 -4.75
C LEU A 25 2.60 6.40 -6.20
N ARG A 26 3.05 7.55 -6.73
CA ARG A 26 2.82 7.90 -8.15
C ARG A 26 3.47 6.92 -9.10
N LEU A 27 4.71 6.53 -8.86
CA LEU A 27 5.43 5.57 -9.71
C LEU A 27 4.72 4.21 -9.74
N ILE A 28 4.10 3.79 -8.63
CA ILE A 28 3.24 2.60 -8.60
C ILE A 28 2.01 2.80 -9.49
N LEU A 29 1.28 3.91 -9.30
CA LEU A 29 0.06 4.23 -10.06
C LEU A 29 0.32 4.50 -11.56
N GLN A 30 1.56 4.82 -11.93
CA GLN A 30 1.99 4.98 -13.33
C GLN A 30 2.52 3.68 -13.94
N GLY A 31 2.57 2.58 -13.19
CA GLY A 31 3.09 1.29 -13.64
C GLY A 31 4.62 1.20 -13.74
N GLU A 32 5.35 2.22 -13.28
CA GLU A 32 6.82 2.23 -13.27
C GLU A 32 7.39 1.33 -12.16
N LEU A 33 6.66 1.22 -11.04
CA LEU A 33 6.92 0.29 -9.96
C LEU A 33 5.78 -0.71 -9.82
N THR A 34 6.12 -1.99 -9.75
CA THR A 34 5.13 -3.04 -9.59
C THR A 34 4.95 -3.34 -8.10
N LEU A 35 3.81 -2.95 -7.54
CA LEU A 35 3.45 -3.31 -6.18
C LEU A 35 3.13 -4.81 -6.10
N VAL A 36 3.67 -5.47 -5.09
CA VAL A 36 3.32 -6.83 -4.70
C VAL A 36 2.71 -6.77 -3.32
N ALA A 37 1.50 -7.31 -3.17
CA ALA A 37 0.79 -7.33 -1.91
C ALA A 37 -0.06 -8.61 -1.80
N ASP A 38 -0.40 -9.02 -0.58
CA ASP A 38 -1.51 -9.93 -0.34
C ASP A 38 -2.66 -9.16 0.36
N SER A 39 -3.79 -9.83 0.59
CA SER A 39 -4.94 -9.17 1.23
C SER A 39 -4.64 -8.69 2.65
N ARG A 40 -3.77 -9.40 3.39
CA ARG A 40 -3.42 -9.07 4.78
C ARG A 40 -2.65 -7.74 4.85
N ILE A 41 -1.75 -7.52 3.90
CA ILE A 41 -1.01 -6.27 3.76
C ILE A 41 -1.94 -5.09 3.47
N LEU A 42 -2.90 -5.27 2.55
CA LEU A 42 -3.87 -4.21 2.22
C LEU A 42 -4.79 -3.87 3.40
N ASP A 43 -5.19 -4.88 4.18
CA ASP A 43 -5.97 -4.70 5.41
C ASP A 43 -5.15 -3.97 6.48
N GLU A 44 -3.87 -4.30 6.65
CA GLU A 44 -2.97 -3.57 7.55
C GLU A 44 -2.85 -2.09 7.16
N TYR A 45 -2.70 -1.79 5.87
CA TYR A 45 -2.67 -0.42 5.39
C TYR A 45 -3.94 0.34 5.77
N ARG A 46 -5.11 -0.27 5.56
CA ARG A 46 -6.39 0.32 5.98
C ARG A 46 -6.39 0.60 7.47
N GLU A 47 -6.10 -0.40 8.29
CA GLU A 47 -6.13 -0.28 9.75
C GLU A 47 -5.18 0.79 10.29
N VAL A 48 -4.03 0.98 9.65
CA VAL A 48 -3.09 2.03 10.04
C VAL A 48 -3.55 3.40 9.56
N LEU A 49 -3.97 3.55 8.31
CA LEU A 49 -4.32 4.85 7.72
C LEU A 49 -5.59 5.46 8.32
N VAL A 50 -6.53 4.64 8.79
CA VAL A 50 -7.77 5.14 9.44
C VAL A 50 -7.57 5.57 10.90
N ARG A 51 -6.37 5.42 11.47
CA ARG A 51 -6.12 5.80 12.87
C ARG A 51 -6.30 7.31 13.05
N PRO A 52 -7.10 7.76 14.05
CA PRO A 52 -7.41 9.19 14.22
C PRO A 52 -6.20 10.12 14.30
N ARG A 53 -5.08 9.63 14.84
CA ARG A 53 -3.81 10.38 14.97
C ARG A 53 -3.25 10.92 13.65
N PHE A 54 -3.65 10.36 12.51
CA PHE A 54 -3.19 10.82 11.19
C PHE A 54 -4.15 11.81 10.53
N GLY A 55 -5.38 11.95 11.02
CA GLY A 55 -6.35 12.91 10.51
C GLY A 55 -6.74 12.74 9.04
N LEU A 56 -6.55 11.55 8.47
CA LEU A 56 -6.77 11.31 7.04
C LEU A 56 -8.27 11.15 6.71
N PRO A 57 -8.77 11.76 5.63
CA PRO A 57 -10.15 11.55 5.19
C PRO A 57 -10.36 10.09 4.77
N LYS A 58 -11.32 9.40 5.41
CA LYS A 58 -11.63 7.99 5.11
C LYS A 58 -11.84 7.73 3.62
N LYS A 59 -12.54 8.64 2.92
CA LYS A 59 -12.76 8.53 1.47
C LYS A 59 -11.45 8.51 0.67
N ALA A 60 -10.47 9.34 1.05
CA ALA A 60 -9.18 9.38 0.37
C ALA A 60 -8.38 8.10 0.61
N VAL A 61 -8.40 7.58 1.84
CA VAL A 61 -7.78 6.28 2.18
C VAL A 61 -8.37 5.16 1.34
N GLU A 62 -9.69 5.03 1.30
CA GLU A 62 -10.36 3.97 0.54
C GLU A 62 -10.10 4.07 -0.97
N SER A 63 -10.09 5.30 -1.53
CA SER A 63 -9.75 5.49 -2.95
C SER A 63 -8.33 5.06 -3.30
N VAL A 64 -7.35 5.38 -2.46
CA VAL A 64 -5.95 4.96 -2.69
C VAL A 64 -5.81 3.45 -2.54
N LEU A 65 -6.43 2.84 -1.53
CA LEU A 65 -6.35 1.39 -1.34
C LEU A 65 -7.02 0.62 -2.49
N ALA A 66 -8.13 1.13 -3.04
CA ALA A 66 -8.76 0.56 -4.21
C ALA A 66 -7.82 0.59 -5.42
N ALA A 67 -7.21 1.75 -5.71
CA ALA A 67 -6.25 1.89 -6.80
C ALA A 67 -5.03 0.97 -6.62
N LEU A 68 -4.47 0.92 -5.40
CA LEU A 68 -3.35 0.02 -5.11
C LEU A 68 -3.71 -1.45 -5.30
N ARG A 69 -4.95 -1.85 -4.98
CA ARG A 69 -5.42 -3.23 -5.19
C ARG A 69 -5.55 -3.58 -6.66
N GLU A 70 -5.96 -2.63 -7.49
CA GLU A 70 -6.07 -2.81 -8.95
C GLU A 70 -4.69 -2.92 -9.61
N GLU A 71 -3.72 -2.12 -9.17
CA GLU A 71 -2.35 -2.10 -9.72
C GLU A 71 -1.44 -3.20 -9.15
N ALA A 72 -1.77 -3.76 -7.98
CA ALA A 72 -0.91 -4.74 -7.31
C ALA A 72 -0.97 -6.12 -7.96
N ILE A 73 0.20 -6.76 -8.07
CA ILE A 73 0.26 -8.21 -8.22
C ILE A 73 -0.11 -8.84 -6.88
N MET A 74 -1.27 -9.49 -6.84
CA MET A 74 -1.75 -10.21 -5.66
C MET A 74 -0.95 -11.50 -5.48
N ALA A 75 -0.09 -11.52 -4.45
CA ALA A 75 0.66 -12.72 -4.09
C ALA A 75 -0.24 -13.68 -3.30
N PRO A 76 -0.16 -15.00 -3.55
CA PRO A 76 -0.81 -15.98 -2.70
C PRO A 76 -0.21 -15.89 -1.30
N ALA A 77 -1.04 -16.11 -0.27
CA ALA A 77 -0.53 -16.28 1.08
C ALA A 77 0.52 -17.40 1.05
N TYR A 78 1.68 -17.16 1.66
CA TYR A 78 2.70 -18.19 1.80
C TYR A 78 2.11 -19.33 2.65
N ALA A 79 1.63 -20.38 1.98
CA ALA A 79 1.25 -21.62 2.62
C ALA A 79 2.55 -22.28 3.07
N ALA A 80 2.91 -22.08 4.33
CA ALA A 80 4.04 -22.75 4.96
C ALA A 80 3.73 -24.25 5.13
N THR A 81 3.50 -24.99 4.06
CA THR A 81 3.76 -26.43 4.07
C THR A 81 5.27 -26.56 3.98
N ARG A 82 5.93 -26.60 5.15
CA ARG A 82 7.30 -27.09 5.23
C ARG A 82 7.33 -28.45 4.52
N PRO A 83 8.18 -28.66 3.50
CA PRO A 83 8.47 -30.02 3.08
C PRO A 83 9.07 -30.74 4.30
N SER A 84 8.42 -31.82 4.71
CA SER A 84 8.92 -32.80 5.67
C SER A 84 10.17 -33.50 5.13
#